data_AF-A0A357WYG4-F1
#
_entry.id   AF-A0A357WYG4-F1
#
_cell.length_a   1.000
_cell.length_b   1.000
_cell.length_c   1.000
_cell.angle_alpha   90.00
_cell.angle_beta   90.00
_cell.angle_gamma   90.00
#
_symmetry.space_group_name_H-M   'P 1'
#
loop_
_entity.id
_entity.type
_entity.pdbx_description
1 polymer ?
#
loop_
_entity_poly.entity_id
_entity_poly.type
_entity_poly.pdbx_seq_one_letter_code
_entity_poly.pdbx_strand_id
1 'polypeptide(L)' 'FTEAILASTFDWNGTRPPVPFATENDTCNGISMLLGTMVSHTAPCFHDVRTYWSPDACERVTGHKPEGVAA' A
#
# COMPACT_ATOMS: atom_id res chain seq x y z
N PHE A 1 14.19 -0.25 -2.42
CA PHE A 1 14.60 -1.68 -2.52
C PHE A 1 14.41 -2.38 -1.18
N THR A 2 15.16 -1.99 -0.14
CA THR A 2 15.09 -2.62 1.20
C THR A 2 13.69 -2.64 1.78
N GLU A 3 12.99 -1.50 1.79
CA GLU A 3 11.61 -1.39 2.31
C GLU A 3 10.67 -2.41 1.66
N ALA A 4 10.65 -2.47 0.32
CA ALA A 4 9.80 -3.40 -0.42
C ALA A 4 10.14 -4.88 -0.14
N ILE A 5 11.43 -5.25 -0.10
CA ILE A 5 11.83 -6.63 0.19
C ILE A 5 11.49 -7.00 1.65
N LEU A 6 11.76 -6.12 2.62
CA LEU A 6 11.45 -6.38 4.03
C LEU A 6 9.95 -6.57 4.26
N ALA A 7 9.11 -5.72 3.66
CA ALA A 7 7.65 -5.83 3.73
C ALA A 7 7.06 -7.00 2.92
N SER A 8 7.86 -7.64 2.04
CA SER A 8 7.45 -8.82 1.27
C SER A 8 7.53 -10.11 2.07
N THR A 9 6.80 -11.13 1.62
CA THR A 9 6.75 -12.47 2.23
C THR A 9 7.81 -13.44 1.71
N PHE A 10 8.78 -12.96 0.92
CA PHE A 10 9.86 -13.77 0.39
C PHE A 10 11.06 -12.90 0.03
N ASP A 11 12.23 -13.55 -0.01
CA ASP A 11 13.44 -13.03 -0.64
C ASP A 11 14.24 -14.20 -1.24
N TRP A 12 15.51 -13.96 -1.57
CA TRP A 12 16.40 -14.98 -2.14
C TRP A 12 16.64 -16.18 -1.23
N ASN A 13 16.31 -16.10 0.07
CA ASN A 13 16.36 -17.24 1.00
C ASN A 13 15.04 -18.04 1.05
N GLY A 14 14.06 -17.67 0.22
CA GLY A 14 12.74 -18.29 0.16
C GLY A 14 11.67 -17.49 0.90
N THR A 15 10.56 -18.16 1.21
CA THR A 15 9.41 -17.55 1.87
C THR A 15 9.70 -17.29 3.34
N ARG A 16 9.26 -16.13 3.85
CA ARG A 16 9.37 -15.74 5.25
C ARG A 16 8.23 -14.80 5.67
N PRO A 17 7.99 -14.63 6.97
CA PRO A 17 7.10 -13.57 7.45
C PRO A 17 7.58 -12.17 6.97
N PRO A 18 6.65 -11.26 6.64
CA PRO A 18 6.98 -9.89 6.28
C PRO A 18 7.38 -9.10 7.53
N VAL A 19 8.23 -8.09 7.35
CA VAL A 19 8.60 -7.13 8.38
C VAL A 19 7.84 -5.82 8.11
N PRO A 20 7.01 -5.32 9.06
CA PRO A 20 6.34 -4.03 8.95
C PRO A 20 7.34 -2.87 9.02
N PHE A 21 8.03 -2.60 7.91
CA PHE A 21 9.09 -1.62 7.81
C PHE A 21 8.58 -0.36 7.09
N ALA A 22 8.31 0.68 7.86
CA ALA A 22 7.75 1.92 7.33
C ALA A 22 8.82 2.78 6.64
N THR A 23 8.52 3.19 5.42
CA THR A 23 9.28 4.20 4.68
C THR A 23 9.36 5.50 5.48
N GLU A 24 10.45 6.24 5.31
CA GLU A 24 10.66 7.58 5.91
C GLU A 24 10.61 7.65 7.44
N ASN A 25 10.74 6.52 8.14
CA ASN A 25 10.62 6.46 9.60
C ASN A 25 9.25 6.98 10.10
N ASP A 26 8.20 6.87 9.29
CA ASP A 26 6.83 7.15 9.71
C ASP A 26 6.35 6.09 10.71
N THR A 27 6.55 6.39 11.98
CA THR A 27 6.25 5.47 13.08
C THR A 27 4.75 5.18 13.20
N CYS A 28 3.90 6.16 12.88
CA CYS A 28 2.45 5.99 12.94
C CYS A 28 1.96 5.04 11.84
N ASN A 29 2.49 5.18 10.63
CA ASN A 29 2.19 4.22 9.57
C ASN A 29 2.80 2.85 9.88
N GLY A 30 3.99 2.79 10.48
CA GLY A 30 4.60 1.54 10.96
C GLY A 30 3.75 0.77 11.96
N ILE A 31 3.14 1.45 12.95
CA ILE A 31 2.20 0.82 13.89
C ILE A 31 0.96 0.29 13.17
N SER A 32 0.44 1.04 12.20
CA SER A 32 -0.71 0.61 11.39
C SER A 32 -0.39 -0.63 10.55
N MET A 33 0.79 -0.67 9.93
CA MET A 33 1.31 -1.82 9.19
C MET A 33 1.49 -3.05 10.10
N LEU A 34 2.01 -2.84 11.33
CA LEU A 34 2.18 -3.91 12.31
C LEU A 34 0.83 -4.49 12.76
N LEU A 35 -0.14 -3.64 13.09
CA LEU A 35 -1.48 -4.07 13.47
C LEU A 35 -2.14 -4.89 12.35
N GLY A 36 -2.11 -4.39 11.12
CA GLY A 36 -2.64 -5.10 9.96
C GLY A 36 -2.02 -6.49 9.82
N THR A 37 -0.69 -6.57 9.85
CA THR A 37 0.06 -7.84 9.76
C THR A 37 -0.32 -8.82 10.87
N MET A 38 -0.50 -8.35 12.10
CA MET A 38 -0.86 -9.18 13.26
C MET A 38 -2.28 -9.74 13.20
N VAL A 39 -3.21 -9.00 12.59
CA VAL A 39 -4.63 -9.39 12.50
C VAL A 39 -4.92 -10.25 11.28
N SER A 40 -4.35 -9.92 10.12
CA SER A 40 -4.63 -10.63 8.87
C SER A 40 -3.58 -11.69 8.50
N HIS A 41 -2.42 -11.69 9.14
CA HIS A 41 -1.26 -12.53 8.79
C HIS A 41 -0.80 -12.37 7.33
N THR A 42 -0.97 -11.17 6.74
CA THR A 42 -0.55 -10.84 5.37
C THR A 42 0.53 -9.75 5.36
N ALA A 43 1.24 -9.60 4.23
CA ALA A 43 2.17 -8.49 4.03
C ALA A 43 1.46 -7.13 4.09
N PRO A 44 2.03 -6.14 4.81
CA PRO A 44 1.55 -4.77 4.78
C PRO A 44 2.04 -4.06 3.52
N CYS A 45 1.32 -3.02 3.08
CA CYS A 45 1.74 -2.17 1.98
C CYS A 45 1.67 -0.70 2.37
N PHE A 46 2.77 0.03 2.16
CA PHE A 46 2.90 1.46 2.44
C PHE A 46 2.43 2.25 1.22
N HIS A 47 1.64 3.30 1.42
CA HIS A 47 1.17 4.18 0.34
C HIS A 47 1.05 5.62 0.81
N ASP A 48 1.38 6.55 -0.06
CA ASP A 48 0.90 7.93 0.05
C ASP A 48 -0.55 8.02 -0.40
N VAL A 49 -1.36 8.78 0.33
CA VAL A 49 -2.68 9.22 -0.15
C VAL A 49 -2.48 10.38 -1.11
N ARG A 50 -2.04 10.05 -2.33
CA ARG A 50 -1.44 11.03 -3.23
C ARG A 50 -2.45 11.94 -3.92
N THR A 51 -3.58 11.40 -4.40
CA THR A 51 -4.49 12.20 -5.24
C THR A 51 -5.92 11.71 -5.14
N TYR A 52 -6.83 12.66 -4.99
CA TYR A 52 -8.26 12.47 -5.21
C TYR A 52 -8.59 12.75 -6.68
N TRP A 53 -9.26 11.80 -7.32
CA TRP A 53 -9.73 11.88 -8.70
C TRP A 53 -11.25 11.97 -8.71
N SER A 54 -11.80 13.16 -8.93
CA SER A 54 -13.25 13.29 -9.12
C SER A 54 -13.67 12.71 -10.49
N PRO A 55 -14.92 12.23 -10.63
CA PRO A 55 -15.40 11.70 -11.90
C PRO A 55 -15.27 12.70 -13.06
N ASP A 56 -15.59 13.97 -12.80
CA ASP A 56 -15.46 15.04 -13.77
C ASP A 56 -13.99 15.29 -14.15
N ALA A 57 -13.05 15.15 -13.21
CA ALA A 57 -11.63 15.27 -13.50
C ALA A 57 -11.11 14.11 -14.35
N CYS A 58 -11.54 12.87 -14.05
CA CYS A 58 -11.24 11.68 -14.85
C CYS A 58 -11.77 11.83 -16.28
N GLU A 59 -13.04 12.19 -16.43
CA GLU A 59 -13.69 12.38 -17.74
C GLU A 59 -13.01 13.50 -18.54
N ARG A 60 -12.68 14.63 -17.89
CA ARG A 60 -12.01 15.75 -18.54
C ARG A 60 -10.64 15.39 -19.14
N VAL A 61 -9.85 14.53 -18.48
CA VAL A 61 -8.47 14.22 -18.93
C VAL A 61 -8.35 12.92 -19.72
N THR A 62 -9.29 11.98 -19.55
CA THR A 62 -9.26 10.67 -20.22
C THR A 62 -10.38 10.49 -21.25
N GLY A 63 -11.43 11.32 -21.22
CA GLY A 63 -12.66 11.13 -21.98
C GLY A 63 -13.56 10.02 -21.43
N HIS A 64 -13.18 9.38 -20.33
CA HIS A 64 -13.93 8.27 -19.71
C HIS A 64 -14.44 8.67 -18.32
N LYS A 65 -15.75 8.49 -18.11
CA LYS A 65 -16.38 8.67 -16.81
C LYS A 65 -16.30 7.37 -16.01
N PRO A 66 -15.70 7.36 -14.81
CA PRO A 66 -15.66 6.18 -13.96
C PRO A 66 -17.06 5.70 -13.55
N GLU A 67 -17.22 4.39 -13.42
CA GLU A 67 -18.46 3.73 -13.01
C GLU A 67 -18.20 2.70 -11.90
N GLY A 68 -19.26 2.19 -11.27
CA GLY A 68 -19.16 1.17 -10.22
C GLY A 68 -18.40 1.67 -8.98
N VAL A 69 -17.47 0.86 -8.47
CA VAL A 69 -16.66 1.22 -7.29
C VAL A 69 -15.66 2.35 -7.55
N ALA A 70 -15.45 2.71 -8.81
CA ALA A 70 -14.56 3.80 -9.21
C ALA A 70 -15.31 5.12 -9.49
N ALA A 71 -16.65 5.11 -9.45
CA ALA A 71 -17.50 6.28 -9.64
C ALA A 71 -17.37 7.33 -8.52
#